data_AF-X1BFE5-F1
#
_entry.id   AF-X1BFE5-F1
#
_cell.length_a   1.000
_cell.length_b   1.000
_cell.length_c   1.000
_cell.angle_alpha   90.00
_cell.angle_beta   90.00
_cell.angle_gamma   90.00
#
_symmetry.space_group_name_H-M   'P 1'
#
loop_
_entity.id
_entity.type
_entity.pdbx_description
1 polymer ?
#
loop_
_entity_poly.entity_id
_entity_poly.type
_entity_poly.pdbx_seq_one_letter_code
_entity_poly.pdbx_strand_id
1 'polypeptide(L)'
;MSTPFDKNLVQGVCNSNEFKGWLLSRRWFGDKSTLSNLEFSISINYFKLISERILINIIEVEASNYSKTYFLPFIYYEKIEEILEPNENTKDTIINLTENTFSKKIVMNIDNKQTVFTLNLLEAEFCLYFWRKMLFDAKISEQFPSM
;
A
#
# COMPACT_ATOMS: atom_id res chain seq x y z
N MET A 1 19.95 7.23 2.16
CA MET A 1 19.28 7.18 3.48
C MET A 1 18.51 5.87 3.53
N SER A 2 18.61 5.08 4.61
CA SER A 2 17.78 3.90 4.80
C SER A 2 16.33 4.35 5.01
N THR A 3 15.41 3.91 4.17
CA THR A 3 13.99 4.23 4.36
C THR A 3 13.48 3.62 5.65
N PRO A 4 12.65 4.34 6.42
CA PRO A 4 12.13 3.83 7.69
C PRO A 4 11.12 2.69 7.49
N PHE A 5 10.62 2.50 6.26
CA PHE A 5 9.79 1.38 5.85
C PHE A 5 10.64 0.22 5.36
N ASP A 6 10.70 -0.84 6.16
CA ASP A 6 11.31 -2.12 5.80
C ASP A 6 10.26 -3.22 5.56
N LYS A 7 10.72 -4.35 5.04
CA LYS A 7 9.88 -5.52 4.77
C LYS A 7 9.13 -6.00 6.03
N ASN A 8 9.78 -5.96 7.19
CA ASN A 8 9.24 -6.51 8.43
C ASN A 8 8.06 -5.68 8.94
N LEU A 9 8.19 -4.35 8.90
CA LEU A 9 7.12 -3.41 9.22
C LEU A 9 5.90 -3.66 8.33
N VAL A 10 6.10 -3.71 7.01
CA VAL A 10 5.00 -3.92 6.05
C VAL A 10 4.36 -5.28 6.23
N GLN A 11 5.16 -6.34 6.46
CA GLN A 11 4.63 -7.67 6.74
C GLN A 11 3.82 -7.69 8.05
N GLY A 12 4.27 -6.96 9.08
CA GLY A 12 3.54 -6.79 10.32
C GLY A 12 2.18 -6.11 10.12
N VAL A 13 2.14 -5.05 9.30
CA VAL A 13 0.87 -4.39 8.92
C VAL A 13 -0.05 -5.36 8.18
N CYS A 14 0.50 -6.12 7.22
CA CYS A 14 -0.28 -7.10 6.46
C CYS A 14 -0.83 -8.23 7.33
N ASN A 15 -0.13 -8.62 8.40
CA ASN A 15 -0.62 -9.62 9.35
C ASN A 15 -1.61 -9.08 10.39
N SER A 16 -1.89 -7.78 10.41
CA SER A 16 -2.90 -7.22 11.32
C SER A 16 -4.32 -7.68 10.95
N ASN A 17 -5.18 -7.86 11.96
CA ASN A 17 -6.58 -8.22 11.73
C ASN A 17 -7.32 -7.17 10.89
N GLU A 18 -6.93 -5.90 10.99
CA GLU A 18 -7.47 -4.80 10.20
C GLU A 18 -7.20 -5.01 8.71
N PHE A 19 -5.95 -5.29 8.33
CA PHE A 19 -5.60 -5.55 6.94
C PHE A 19 -6.22 -6.84 6.41
N LYS A 20 -6.21 -7.91 7.20
CA LYS A 20 -6.84 -9.18 6.82
C LYS A 20 -8.35 -9.04 6.62
N GLY A 21 -9.03 -8.30 7.50
CA GLY A 21 -10.45 -7.97 7.36
C GLY A 21 -10.71 -7.11 6.12
N TRP A 22 -9.84 -6.13 5.85
CA TRP A 22 -9.91 -5.34 4.63
C TRP A 22 -9.75 -6.21 3.38
N LEU A 23 -8.79 -7.14 3.33
CA LEU A 23 -8.61 -8.08 2.21
C LEU A 23 -9.88 -8.91 1.97
N LEU A 24 -10.49 -9.47 3.02
CA LEU A 24 -11.74 -10.22 2.91
C LEU A 24 -12.90 -9.37 2.35
N SER A 25 -12.89 -8.07 2.56
CA SER A 25 -13.89 -7.16 1.99
C SER A 25 -13.76 -7.02 0.46
N ARG A 26 -12.56 -7.22 -0.10
CA ARG A 26 -12.29 -6.98 -1.53
C ARG A 26 -12.90 -8.06 -2.41
N ARG A 27 -13.43 -7.67 -3.58
CA ARG A 27 -14.05 -8.63 -4.52
C ARG A 27 -13.02 -9.53 -5.21
N TRP A 28 -11.82 -9.01 -5.47
CA TRP A 28 -10.73 -9.73 -6.15
C TRP A 28 -9.96 -10.68 -5.20
N PHE A 29 -10.17 -10.55 -3.89
CA PHE A 29 -9.53 -11.42 -2.91
C PHE A 29 -10.22 -12.79 -2.88
N GLY A 30 -9.41 -13.85 -2.97
CA GLY A 30 -9.88 -15.21 -3.18
C GLY A 30 -10.61 -15.83 -1.98
N ASP A 31 -11.13 -17.04 -2.20
CA ASP A 31 -11.83 -17.95 -1.28
C ASP A 31 -12.07 -17.43 0.15
N LYS A 32 -13.07 -16.55 0.25
CA LYS A 32 -13.44 -15.88 1.50
C LYS A 32 -13.99 -16.84 2.55
N SER A 33 -14.59 -17.95 2.14
CA SER A 33 -15.09 -18.99 3.04
C SER A 33 -13.97 -19.56 3.87
N THR A 34 -12.91 -20.04 3.19
CA THR A 34 -11.75 -20.67 3.81
C THR A 34 -10.94 -19.71 4.69
N LEU A 35 -10.99 -18.41 4.40
CA LEU A 35 -10.18 -17.38 5.06
C LEU A 35 -10.97 -16.53 6.09
N SER A 36 -12.27 -16.82 6.28
CA SER A 36 -13.21 -15.98 7.05
C SER A 36 -12.85 -15.82 8.53
N ASN A 37 -12.14 -16.78 9.11
CA ASN A 37 -11.71 -16.75 10.52
C ASN A 37 -10.45 -15.89 10.76
N LEU A 38 -9.88 -15.27 9.72
CA LEU A 38 -8.63 -14.48 9.78
C LEU A 38 -7.38 -15.26 10.22
N GLU A 39 -7.44 -16.59 10.30
CA GLU A 39 -6.35 -17.46 10.76
C GLU A 39 -5.32 -17.78 9.64
N PHE A 40 -5.31 -16.99 8.57
CA PHE A 40 -4.29 -17.07 7.53
C PHE A 40 -3.11 -16.16 7.83
N SER A 41 -1.90 -16.56 7.46
CA SER A 41 -0.70 -15.72 7.54
C SER A 41 -0.44 -15.00 6.23
N ILE A 42 0.25 -13.87 6.31
CA ILE A 42 0.73 -13.15 5.13
C ILE A 42 2.25 -13.06 5.19
N SER A 43 2.92 -13.58 4.17
CA SER A 43 4.37 -13.44 3.99
C SER A 43 4.65 -12.51 2.80
N ILE A 44 5.76 -11.76 2.85
CA ILE A 44 6.19 -10.92 1.73
C ILE A 44 7.26 -11.65 0.94
N ASN A 45 6.92 -12.12 -0.26
CA ASN A 45 7.84 -12.84 -1.15
C ASN A 45 8.76 -11.91 -1.93
N TYR A 46 8.26 -10.72 -2.27
CA TYR A 46 9.02 -9.68 -2.92
C TYR A 46 8.76 -8.35 -2.25
N PHE A 47 9.82 -7.59 -1.97
CA PHE A 47 9.76 -6.25 -1.41
C PHE A 47 10.81 -5.39 -2.11
N LYS A 48 10.39 -4.26 -2.69
CA LYS A 48 11.31 -3.30 -3.27
C LYS A 48 10.77 -1.89 -3.13
N LEU A 49 11.60 -1.01 -2.60
CA LEU A 49 11.42 0.43 -2.73
C LEU A 49 11.87 0.85 -4.13
N ILE A 50 10.96 1.46 -4.89
CA ILE A 50 11.20 1.86 -6.29
C ILE A 50 11.30 3.37 -6.49
N SER A 51 10.80 4.14 -5.53
CA SER A 51 10.90 5.59 -5.42
C SER A 51 10.98 5.94 -3.93
N GLU A 52 11.27 7.19 -3.56
CA GLU A 52 11.38 7.60 -2.16
C GLU A 52 10.19 7.13 -1.31
N ARG A 53 8.96 7.17 -1.85
CA ARG A 53 7.72 6.87 -1.10
C ARG A 53 7.01 5.56 -1.45
N ILE A 54 7.51 4.80 -2.43
CA ILE A 54 6.71 3.76 -3.09
C ILE A 54 7.32 2.38 -2.94
N LEU A 55 6.51 1.48 -2.38
CA LEU A 55 6.85 0.13 -1.97
C LEU A 55 6.11 -0.85 -2.89
N ILE A 56 6.85 -1.60 -3.68
CA ILE A 56 6.31 -2.73 -4.42
C ILE A 56 6.44 -4.00 -3.58
N ASN A 57 5.31 -4.67 -3.37
CA ASN A 57 5.24 -5.89 -2.59
C ASN A 57 4.46 -6.97 -3.34
N ILE A 58 4.98 -8.20 -3.33
CA ILE A 58 4.21 -9.39 -3.64
C ILE A 58 4.03 -10.13 -2.33
N ILE A 59 2.79 -10.22 -1.87
CA ILE A 59 2.42 -10.97 -0.68
C ILE A 59 1.99 -12.38 -1.07
N GLU A 60 2.22 -13.34 -0.19
CA GLU A 60 1.61 -14.66 -0.22
C GLU A 60 0.70 -14.81 0.99
N VAL A 61 -0.53 -15.23 0.74
CA VAL A 61 -1.52 -15.53 1.77
C VAL A 61 -1.58 -17.03 1.93
N GLU A 62 -1.31 -17.50 3.14
CA GLU A 62 -1.17 -18.91 3.46
C GLU A 62 -2.15 -19.33 4.56
N ALA A 63 -2.87 -20.42 4.33
CA ALA A 63 -3.66 -21.15 5.31
C ALA A 63 -3.52 -22.66 5.02
N SER A 64 -4.05 -23.51 5.91
CA SER A 64 -3.80 -24.96 5.90
C SER A 64 -3.98 -25.65 4.52
N ASN A 65 -4.93 -25.20 3.71
CA ASN A 65 -5.21 -25.72 2.36
C ASN A 65 -5.34 -24.60 1.30
N TYR A 66 -4.71 -23.45 1.54
CA TYR A 66 -4.83 -22.29 0.66
C TYR A 66 -3.48 -21.59 0.59
N SER A 67 -2.97 -21.40 -0.63
CA SER A 67 -1.92 -20.42 -0.89
C SER A 67 -2.29 -19.62 -2.13
N LYS A 68 -2.15 -18.30 -2.04
CA LYS A 68 -2.27 -17.41 -3.20
C LYS A 68 -1.44 -16.15 -3.04
N THR A 69 -0.80 -15.76 -4.13
CA THR A 69 0.00 -14.53 -4.19
C THR A 69 -0.80 -13.35 -4.71
N TYR A 70 -0.51 -12.16 -4.16
CA TYR A 70 -1.12 -10.90 -4.58
C TYR A 70 -0.06 -9.82 -4.75
N PHE A 71 -0.17 -9.06 -5.84
CA PHE A 71 0.64 -7.87 -6.05
C PHE A 71 -0.06 -6.67 -5.40
N LEU A 72 0.58 -6.07 -4.41
CA LEU A 72 0.00 -5.01 -3.58
C LEU A 72 1.03 -3.90 -3.39
N PRO A 73 1.01 -2.83 -4.18
CA PRO A 73 1.91 -1.70 -3.99
C PRO A 73 1.38 -0.76 -2.90
N PHE A 74 2.26 -0.27 -2.05
CA PHE A 74 1.95 0.77 -1.06
C PHE A 74 2.69 2.07 -1.38
N ILE A 75 2.09 3.19 -0.99
CA ILE A 75 2.73 4.49 -0.87
C ILE A 75 2.70 4.93 0.58
N TYR A 76 3.69 5.70 1.02
CA TYR A 76 3.67 6.31 2.35
C TYR A 76 3.95 7.81 2.32
N TYR A 77 3.31 8.55 3.23
CA TYR A 77 3.38 10.02 3.30
C TYR A 77 3.03 10.54 4.69
N GLU A 78 3.53 11.72 5.08
CA GLU A 78 3.09 12.37 6.32
C GLU A 78 1.78 13.13 6.10
N LYS A 79 1.70 13.83 4.97
CA LYS A 79 0.54 14.59 4.50
C LYS A 79 0.14 14.13 3.11
N ILE A 80 -1.16 14.02 2.84
CA ILE A 80 -1.63 13.51 1.54
C ILE A 80 -1.25 14.45 0.39
N GLU A 81 -1.11 15.74 0.69
CA GLU A 81 -0.64 16.78 -0.22
C GLU A 81 0.80 16.55 -0.71
N GLU A 82 1.58 15.69 -0.06
CA GLU A 82 2.93 15.33 -0.52
C GLU A 82 2.93 14.38 -1.72
N ILE A 83 1.79 13.73 -1.99
CA ILE A 83 1.63 12.76 -3.08
C ILE A 83 0.61 13.25 -4.14
N LEU A 84 0.12 14.48 -4.01
CA LEU A 84 -0.88 15.09 -4.89
C LEU A 84 -0.34 16.38 -5.51
N GLU A 85 -0.64 16.61 -6.79
CA GLU A 85 -0.45 17.93 -7.39
C GLU A 85 -1.51 18.94 -6.88
N PRO A 86 -1.24 20.25 -6.97
CA PRO A 86 -2.20 21.28 -6.52
C PRO A 86 -3.59 21.18 -7.16
N ASN A 87 -3.67 20.73 -8.41
CA ASN A 87 -4.94 20.52 -9.15
C ASN A 87 -5.63 19.19 -8.80
N GLU A 88 -4.93 18.27 -8.14
CA GLU A 88 -5.44 16.96 -7.71
C GLU A 88 -5.85 16.96 -6.24
N ASN A 89 -5.44 17.98 -5.47
CA ASN A 89 -5.86 18.22 -4.10
C ASN A 89 -7.34 18.64 -4.01
N THR A 90 -8.19 17.75 -4.48
CA THR A 90 -9.64 17.85 -4.52
C THR A 90 -10.21 16.84 -3.52
N LYS A 91 -11.35 17.18 -2.94
CA LYS A 91 -12.05 16.32 -1.97
C LYS A 91 -12.29 14.91 -2.52
N ASP A 92 -12.73 14.81 -3.78
CA ASP A 92 -13.07 13.53 -4.40
C ASP A 92 -11.84 12.63 -4.58
N THR A 93 -10.69 13.21 -4.96
CA THR A 93 -9.43 12.46 -5.09
C THR A 93 -8.95 11.95 -3.73
N ILE A 94 -9.01 12.79 -2.70
CA ILE A 94 -8.64 12.42 -1.33
C ILE A 94 -9.52 11.29 -0.82
N ILE A 95 -10.85 11.37 -1.00
CA ILE A 95 -11.79 10.31 -0.60
C ILE A 95 -11.46 9.00 -1.34
N ASN A 96 -11.26 9.07 -2.66
CA ASN A 96 -10.95 7.87 -3.45
C ASN A 96 -9.64 7.21 -3.01
N LEU A 97 -8.62 8.00 -2.66
CA LEU A 97 -7.34 7.47 -2.20
C LEU A 97 -7.37 6.95 -0.75
N THR A 98 -8.23 7.48 0.11
CA THR A 98 -8.20 7.18 1.56
C THR A 98 -9.31 6.24 2.03
N GLU A 99 -10.53 6.40 1.53
CA GLU A 99 -11.71 5.64 1.99
C GLU A 99 -11.93 4.36 1.19
N ASN A 100 -11.55 4.33 -0.09
CA ASN A 100 -11.76 3.17 -0.96
C ASN A 100 -10.62 2.16 -0.90
N THR A 101 -9.45 2.57 -0.40
CA THR A 101 -8.24 1.74 -0.32
C THR A 101 -7.85 1.48 1.15
N PHE A 102 -6.90 0.59 1.37
CA PHE A 102 -6.39 0.36 2.73
C PHE A 102 -5.47 1.51 3.16
N SER A 103 -5.74 2.10 4.32
CA SER A 103 -4.91 3.16 4.92
C SER A 103 -4.60 2.85 6.37
N LYS A 104 -3.33 2.95 6.77
CA LYS A 104 -2.87 2.73 8.15
C LYS A 104 -1.92 3.83 8.60
N LYS A 105 -2.21 4.45 9.75
CA LYS A 105 -1.25 5.34 10.42
C LYS A 105 -0.19 4.51 11.16
N ILE A 106 1.07 4.87 10.94
CA ILE A 106 2.25 4.22 11.53
C ILE A 106 3.06 5.31 12.22
N VAL A 107 3.39 5.05 13.46
CA VAL A 107 4.19 5.95 14.29
C VAL A 107 5.60 5.38 14.36
N MET A 108 6.59 6.17 13.99
CA MET A 108 8.01 5.77 13.99
C MET A 108 8.84 6.80 14.73
N ASN A 109 9.86 6.33 15.45
CA ASN A 109 10.84 7.20 16.09
C ASN A 109 12.06 7.29 15.17
N ILE A 110 12.26 8.44 14.54
CA ILE A 110 13.39 8.73 13.66
C ILE A 110 14.17 9.87 14.29
N ASP A 111 15.47 9.68 14.56
CA ASP A 111 16.35 10.70 15.14
C ASP A 111 15.79 11.35 16.43
N ASN A 112 15.26 10.53 17.35
CA ASN A 112 14.59 10.95 18.59
C ASN A 112 13.36 11.85 18.39
N LYS A 113 12.80 11.90 17.17
CA LYS A 113 11.51 12.53 16.87
C LYS A 113 10.49 11.46 16.52
N GLN A 114 9.31 11.61 17.10
CA GLN A 114 8.16 10.79 16.75
C GLN A 114 7.53 11.36 15.47
N THR A 115 7.60 10.61 14.39
CA THR A 115 7.00 10.96 13.10
C THR A 115 5.85 10.02 12.80
N VAL A 116 4.76 10.57 12.26
CA VAL A 116 3.57 9.80 11.88
C VAL A 116 3.46 9.75 10.38
N PHE A 117 3.48 8.55 9.83
CA PHE A 117 3.26 8.30 8.41
C PHE A 117 1.92 7.63 8.20
N THR A 118 1.32 7.86 7.04
CA THR A 118 0.21 7.07 6.52
C THR A 118 0.78 6.09 5.50
N LEU A 119 0.55 4.80 5.70
CA LEU A 119 0.78 3.76 4.70
C LEU A 119 -0.53 3.50 3.97
N ASN A 120 -0.55 3.70 2.67
CA ASN A 120 -1.74 3.61 1.84
C ASN A 120 -1.54 2.61 0.70
N LEU A 121 -2.51 1.74 0.46
CA LEU A 121 -2.44 0.77 -0.64
C LEU A 121 -2.92 1.42 -1.94
N LEU A 122 -2.13 1.31 -2.99
CA LEU A 122 -2.53 1.75 -4.33
C LEU A 122 -3.33 0.65 -5.01
N GLU A 123 -4.65 0.80 -5.13
CA GLU A 123 -5.49 -0.15 -5.87
C GLU A 123 -5.22 -0.10 -7.40
N ALA A 124 -5.70 -1.11 -8.14
CA ALA A 124 -5.34 -1.35 -9.53
C ALA A 124 -5.64 -0.18 -10.48
N GLU A 125 -6.72 0.57 -10.22
CA GLU A 125 -7.09 1.78 -10.96
C GLU A 125 -6.02 2.87 -10.85
N PHE A 126 -5.37 2.95 -9.69
CA PHE A 126 -4.23 3.83 -9.44
C PHE A 126 -2.91 3.18 -9.90
N CYS A 127 -2.80 1.85 -9.89
CA CYS A 127 -1.63 1.11 -10.39
C CYS A 127 -1.43 1.27 -11.90
N LEU A 128 -2.47 1.12 -12.73
CA LEU A 128 -2.35 1.29 -14.19
C LEU A 128 -1.84 2.68 -14.55
N TYR A 129 -2.33 3.67 -13.81
CA TYR A 129 -1.95 5.05 -13.94
C TYR A 129 -0.51 5.32 -13.44
N PHE A 130 -0.16 4.75 -12.29
CA PHE A 130 1.17 4.79 -11.70
C PHE A 130 2.22 4.08 -12.57
N TRP A 131 1.89 2.90 -13.10
CA TRP A 131 2.74 2.14 -14.02
C TRP A 131 2.88 2.83 -15.38
N ARG A 132 1.82 3.46 -15.90
CA ARG A 132 1.93 4.29 -17.11
C ARG A 132 2.93 5.43 -16.91
N LYS A 133 3.00 6.01 -15.73
CA LYS A 133 3.97 7.05 -15.39
C LYS A 133 5.38 6.50 -15.18
N MET A 134 5.52 5.42 -14.42
CA MET A 134 6.82 4.77 -14.17
C MET A 134 7.46 4.15 -15.42
N LEU A 135 6.66 3.58 -16.33
CA LEU A 135 7.17 2.84 -17.50
C LEU A 135 7.42 3.74 -18.71
N PHE A 136 6.81 4.92 -18.78
CA PHE A 136 6.86 5.77 -19.98
C PHE A 136 7.39 7.20 -19.75
N ASP A 137 7.68 7.62 -18.51
CA ASP A 137 8.22 8.94 -18.21
C ASP A 137 9.69 8.84 -17.75
N ALA A 138 10.63 9.37 -18.56
CA ALA A 138 12.08 9.26 -18.32
C ALA A 138 12.60 10.14 -17.16
N LYS A 139 11.72 10.95 -16.56
CA LYS A 139 11.96 11.78 -15.37
C LYS A 139 10.85 11.49 -14.37
N ILE A 140 11.00 10.43 -13.60
CA ILE A 140 9.99 10.01 -12.61
C ILE A 140 9.83 11.12 -11.56
N SER A 141 8.68 11.80 -11.54
CA SER A 141 8.21 12.53 -10.37
C SER A 141 7.25 11.64 -9.58
N GLU A 142 7.25 11.76 -8.26
CA GLU A 142 6.35 11.02 -7.36
C GLU A 142 4.89 11.51 -7.42
N GLN A 143 4.58 12.38 -8.38
CA GLN A 143 3.32 13.10 -8.46
C GLN A 143 2.38 12.43 -9.47
N PHE A 144 1.08 12.48 -9.18
CA PHE A 144 0.02 11.98 -10.05
C PHE A 144 -0.11 12.92 -11.30
N PRO A 145 -0.32 12.42 -12.55
CA PRO A 145 -0.49 13.29 -13.74
C PRO A 145 -1.82 14.03 -13.95
N SER A 146 -1.69 15.29 -14.34
CA SER A 146 -2.74 16.05 -15.04
C SER A 146 -3.09 15.47 -16.43
N MET A 147 -4.39 15.51 -16.80
CA MET A 147 -4.82 15.44 -18.21
C MET A 147 -4.41 16.68 -18.99
#